data_AF-O34699-F1
#
_entry.id   AF-O34699-F1
#
_cell.length_a   1.000
_cell.length_b   1.000
_cell.length_c   1.000
_cell.angle_alpha   90.00
_cell.angle_beta   90.00
_cell.angle_gamma   90.00
#
_symmetry.space_group_name_H-M   'P 1'
#
loop_
_entity.id
_entity.type
_entity.pdbx_description
1 polymer ?
#
loop_
_entity_poly.entity_id
_entity_poly.type
_entity_poly.pdbx_seq_one_letter_code
_entity_poly.pdbx_strand_id
1 'polypeptide(L)' 'MCNRNVITIPYEEDMSKYSILHQVGGRIEYFQKEYSQYPMFAFDSEEDYNEYKCLIMQLKKNKKVSSFSF' A
#
# COMPACT_ATOMS: atom_id res chain seq x y z
N MET A 1 -10.76 24.52 6.07
CA MET A 1 -10.00 23.90 4.97
C MET A 1 -9.35 22.65 5.55
N CYS A 2 -9.85 21.45 5.27
CA CYS A 2 -9.18 20.23 5.72
C CYS A 2 -7.98 20.00 4.79
N ASN A 3 -6.78 20.40 5.21
CA ASN A 3 -5.54 19.86 4.62
C ASN A 3 -5.49 18.40 5.02
N ARG A 4 -6.14 17.51 4.27
CA ARG A 4 -5.92 16.07 4.43
C ARG A 4 -4.52 15.81 3.90
N ASN A 5 -3.56 15.63 4.81
CA ASN A 5 -2.23 15.15 4.46
C ASN A 5 -2.35 13.68 4.05
N VAL A 6 -2.79 13.46 2.81
CA VAL A 6 -2.85 12.11 2.23
C VAL A 6 -1.41 11.65 2.03
N ILE A 7 -1.07 10.50 2.61
CA ILE A 7 0.22 9.86 2.39
C ILE A 7 0.09 9.03 1.13
N THR A 8 0.98 9.26 0.17
CA THR A 8 0.98 8.51 -1.08
C THR A 8 2.31 7.81 -1.31
N ILE A 9 2.23 6.57 -1.77
CA ILE A 9 3.38 5.76 -2.16
C ILE A 9 3.16 5.21 -3.57
N PRO A 10 4.23 4.88 -4.31
CA PRO A 10 4.09 4.27 -5.64
C PRO A 10 3.19 3.03 -5.58
N TYR A 11 2.31 2.90 -6.57
CA TYR A 11 1.57 1.67 -6.78
C TYR A 11 2.54 0.52 -7.09
N GLU A 12 2.25 -0.65 -6.52
CA GLU A 12 3.00 -1.86 -6.78
C GLU A 12 2.04 -2.98 -7.23
N GLU A 13 2.35 -3.62 -8.36
CA GLU A 13 1.56 -4.73 -8.92
C GLU A 13 1.75 -6.03 -8.13
N ASP A 14 1.24 -6.07 -6.91
CA ASP A 14 1.15 -7.29 -6.09
C ASP A 14 -0.24 -7.35 -5.46
N MET A 15 -1.00 -8.39 -5.84
CA MET A 15 -2.39 -8.60 -5.37
C MET A 15 -2.49 -8.67 -3.85
N SER A 16 -1.45 -9.17 -3.18
CA SER A 16 -1.39 -9.22 -1.72
C SER A 16 -1.34 -7.81 -1.14
N LYS A 17 -0.59 -6.90 -1.78
CA LYS A 17 -0.49 -5.49 -1.36
C LYS A 17 -1.80 -4.76 -1.58
N TYR A 18 -2.45 -5.01 -2.71
CA TYR A 18 -3.78 -4.46 -3.00
C TYR A 18 -4.81 -4.89 -1.96
N SER A 19 -4.83 -6.18 -1.58
CA SER A 19 -5.74 -6.68 -0.55
C SER A 19 -5.47 -6.02 0.82
N ILE A 20 -4.20 -5.83 1.19
CA ILE A 20 -3.81 -5.18 2.45
C ILE A 20 -4.19 -3.70 2.42
N LEU A 21 -3.97 -3.01 1.31
CA LEU A 21 -4.37 -1.61 1.14
C LEU A 21 -5.85 -1.42 1.42
N HIS A 22 -6.70 -2.23 0.78
CA HIS A 22 -8.15 -2.17 0.98
C HIS A 22 -8.54 -2.54 2.43
N GLN A 23 -7.82 -3.47 3.06
CA GLN A 23 -8.08 -3.88 4.45
C GLN A 23 -7.85 -2.74 5.45
N VAL A 24 -6.82 -1.92 5.26
CA VAL A 24 -6.52 -0.77 6.15
C VAL A 24 -7.33 0.49 5.80
N GLY A 25 -8.28 0.41 4.87
CA GLY A 25 -9.03 1.58 4.39
C GLY A 25 -8.27 2.49 3.42
N GLY A 26 -7.10 2.06 2.95
CA GLY A 26 -6.38 2.74 1.88
C GLY A 26 -7.06 2.60 0.52
N ARG A 27 -6.70 3.47 -0.42
CA ARG A 27 -7.28 3.49 -1.78
C ARG A 27 -6.21 3.70 -2.84
N ILE A 28 -6.57 3.42 -4.09
CA ILE A 28 -5.75 3.83 -5.23
C ILE A 28 -6.21 5.20 -5.68
N GLU A 29 -5.30 6.17 -5.69
CA GLU A 29 -5.51 7.47 -6.33
C GLU A 29 -4.65 7.57 -7.58
N TYR A 30 -5.19 8.17 -8.64
CA TYR A 30 -4.45 8.40 -9.87
C TYR A 30 -3.84 9.79 -9.83
N PHE A 31 -2.52 9.84 -9.73
CA PHE A 31 -1.79 11.10 -9.79
C PHE A 31 -1.54 11.46 -11.24
N GLN A 32 -1.96 12.67 -11.61
CA GLN A 32 -1.68 13.23 -12.92
C GLN A 32 -0.41 14.06 -12.84
N LYS A 33 0.61 13.70 -13.61
CA LYS A 33 1.80 14.53 -13.81
C LYS A 33 1.99 14.78 -15.30
N GLU A 34 2.01 16.06 -15.67
CA GLU A 34 2.24 16.61 -17.02
C GLU A 34 1.35 16.01 -18.12
N TYR A 35 1.55 14.75 -18.48
CA TYR A 35 0.80 14.03 -19.53
C TYR A 35 0.46 12.57 -19.19
N SER A 36 0.80 12.10 -17.99
CA SER A 36 0.59 10.71 -17.59
C SER A 36 -0.17 10.64 -16.27
N GLN A 37 -1.14 9.73 -16.21
CA GLN A 37 -1.76 9.30 -14.96
C GLN A 37 -1.06 8.03 -14.51
N TYR A 38 -0.60 8.02 -13.26
CA TYR A 38 -0.05 6.83 -12.64
C TYR A 38 -0.78 6.55 -11.33
N PRO A 39 -1.15 5.29 -11.09
CA PRO A 39 -1.78 4.91 -9.83
C PRO A 39 -0.77 5.07 -8.69
N MET A 40 -1.27 5.48 -7.54
CA MET A 40 -0.55 5.53 -6.27
C MET A 40 -1.43 4.95 -5.18
N PHE A 41 -0.82 4.27 -4.22
CA PHE A 41 -1.52 3.91 -2.99
C PHE A 41 -1.61 5.15 -2.11
N ALA A 42 -2.81 5.45 -1.63
CA ALA A 42 -3.14 6.62 -0.83
C ALA A 42 -3.74 6.19 0.52
N PHE A 43 -3.29 6.85 1.58
CA PHE A 43 -3.70 6.64 2.96
C PHE A 43 -4.13 7.98 3.57
N ASP A 44 -5.25 7.99 4.30
CA ASP A 44 -5.77 9.22 4.91
C ASP A 44 -5.06 9.58 6.22
N SER A 45 -4.38 8.62 6.83
CA SER A 45 -3.65 8.80 8.08
C SER A 45 -2.30 8.08 8.07
N GLU A 46 -1.41 8.51 8.97
CA GLU A 46 -0.15 7.80 9.22
C GLU A 46 -0.38 6.43 9.87
N GLU A 47 -1.46 6.27 10.64
CA GLU A 47 -1.83 5.01 11.27
C GLU A 47 -2.15 3.94 10.22
N ASP A 48 -2.98 4.23 9.23
CA ASP A 48 -3.32 3.29 8.14
C ASP A 48 -2.07 2.89 7.34
N TYR A 49 -1.18 3.86 7.07
CA TYR A 49 0.08 3.59 6.39
C TYR A 49 1.03 2.73 7.23
N ASN A 50 1.08 2.95 8.53
CA ASN A 50 1.87 2.14 9.46
C ASN A 50 1.33 0.72 9.58
N GLU A 51 0.01 0.56 9.64
CA GLU A 51 -0.65 -0.75 9.63
C GLU A 51 -0.37 -1.49 8.32
N TYR A 52 -0.52 -0.82 7.18
CA TYR A 52 -0.15 -1.36 5.87
C TYR A 52 1.29 -1.86 5.85
N LYS A 53 2.26 -1.05 6.30
CA LYS A 53 3.66 -1.48 6.37
C LYS A 53 3.84 -2.72 7.25
N CYS A 54 3.17 -2.77 8.40
CA CYS A 54 3.26 -3.89 9.33
C CYS A 54 2.77 -5.19 8.69
N LEU A 55 1.59 -5.15 8.05
CA LEU A 55 0.99 -6.30 7.35
C LEU A 55 1.87 -6.76 6.18
N ILE A 56 2.44 -5.84 5.41
CA ILE A 56 3.38 -6.15 4.32
C ILE A 56 4.64 -6.85 4.84
N MET A 57 5.17 -6.40 5.98
CA MET A 57 6.33 -7.05 6.61
C MET A 57 5.99 -8.45 7.09
N GLN A 58 4.81 -8.67 7.68
CA GLN A 58 4.34 -9.99 8.10
C GLN A 58 4.16 -10.93 6.90
N LEU A 59 3.57 -10.45 5.81
CA LEU A 59 3.43 -11.21 4.57
C LEU A 59 4.79 -11.65 4.02
N LYS A 60 5.78 -10.75 3.98
CA LYS A 60 7.14 -11.07 3.55
C LYS A 60 7.82 -12.09 4.47
N LYS A 61 7.59 -12.01 5.79
CA LYS A 61 8.07 -13.01 6.75
C LYS A 61 7.45 -14.38 6.46
N ASN A 62 6.14 -14.45 6.23
CA ASN A 62 5.44 -15.71 5.94
C ASN A 62 5.87 -16.34 4.61
N LYS A 63 6.08 -15.55 3.55
CA LYS A 63 6.62 -16.06 2.27
C LYS A 63 8.01 -16.69 2.44
N LYS A 64 8.87 -16.15 3.30
CA LYS A 64 10.23 -16.66 3.52
C LYS A 64 10.25 -17.99 4.27
N VAL A 65 9.26 -18.28 5.12
CA VAL A 65 9.14 -19.58 5.79
C VAL A 65 8.70 -20.68 4.83
N SER A 66 7.93 -20.34 3.79
CA SER A 66 7.38 -21.33 2.84
C SER A 66 8.40 -21.90 1.83
N SER A 67 9.66 -21.44 1.82
CA SER A 67 10.65 -21.91 0.85
C SER A 67 11.66 -22.94 1.41
N PHE A 68 11.44 -23.46 2.61
CA PHE A 68 12.17 -24.64 3.10
C PHE A 68 11.31 -25.89 2.83
N SER A 69 11.51 -26.52 1.68
CA SER A 69 11.10 -27.91 1.47
C SER A 69 12.37 -28.71 1.16
N PHE A 70 12.55 -29.78 1.94
CA PHE A 70 13.64 -30.75 1.89
C PHE A 70 13.77 -31.46 0.54
#